data_AF-A0A553SRN0-F1
#
_entry.id   AF-A0A553SRN0-F1
#
_cell.length_a   1.000
_cell.length_b   1.000
_cell.length_c   1.000
_cell.angle_alpha   90.00
_cell.angle_beta   90.00
_cell.angle_gamma   90.00
#
_symmetry.space_group_name_H-M   'P 1'
#
loop_
_entity.id
_entity.type
_entity.pdbx_description
1 polymer ?
#
loop_
_entity_poly.entity_id
_entity_poly.type
_entity_poly.pdbx_seq_one_letter_code
_entity_poly.pdbx_strand_id
1 'polypeptide(L)'
;MYGSIPAIHRNVFHEMTKTLQKRYKGYQTKLYRIQKMVFVPIHAQRWKKTLGFSQVICNFTAEGREKIHNSLKAIDKNMLSYIMRNYIPSRSIEYNDNRISKFIAQYGKCAILGEGLGIHEWHCHHINPYHLSKDDSYSNLVVIHKTIHQLVHLKDKVKIEALLQSLKLTSRQKEKVNKLRLRCQNEII
;
A
#
# COMPACT_ATOMS: atom_id res chain seq x y z
N MET A 1 -25.85 17.90 -45.28
CA MET A 1 -26.14 16.63 -44.59
C MET A 1 -26.28 16.96 -43.10
N TYR A 2 -27.49 17.27 -42.63
CA TYR A 2 -27.72 17.61 -41.22
C TYR A 2 -27.66 16.33 -40.39
N GLY A 3 -26.64 16.18 -39.56
CA GLY A 3 -26.53 15.05 -38.63
C GLY A 3 -27.70 15.08 -37.65
N SER A 4 -28.39 13.95 -37.51
CA SER A 4 -29.50 13.77 -36.57
C SER A 4 -29.03 14.02 -35.13
N ILE A 5 -29.74 14.88 -34.40
CA ILE A 5 -29.43 15.19 -33.00
C ILE A 5 -29.64 13.91 -32.16
N PRO A 6 -28.64 13.45 -31.41
CA PRO A 6 -28.78 12.25 -30.59
C PRO A 6 -29.83 12.43 -29.50
N ALA A 7 -30.71 11.43 -29.35
CA ALA A 7 -31.79 11.45 -28.38
C ALA A 7 -31.27 11.49 -26.93
N ILE A 8 -31.90 12.32 -26.10
CA ILE A 8 -31.61 12.44 -24.66
C ILE A 8 -32.56 11.51 -23.91
N HIS A 9 -32.01 10.57 -23.15
CA HIS A 9 -32.78 9.63 -22.33
C HIS A 9 -32.62 9.90 -20.84
N ARG A 10 -33.68 9.69 -20.05
CA ARG A 10 -33.55 9.63 -18.59
C ARG A 10 -32.72 8.42 -18.18
N ASN A 11 -31.96 8.56 -17.10
CA ASN A 11 -31.01 7.54 -16.69
C ASN A 11 -30.95 7.32 -15.17
N VAL A 12 -30.34 6.21 -14.76
CA VAL A 12 -30.18 5.76 -13.38
C VAL A 12 -28.71 5.82 -12.97
N PHE A 13 -28.46 6.12 -11.69
CA PHE A 13 -27.13 6.29 -11.12
C PHE A 13 -26.16 5.12 -11.37
N HIS A 14 -26.67 3.88 -11.47
CA HIS A 14 -25.85 2.69 -11.70
C HIS A 14 -25.25 2.60 -13.10
N GLU A 15 -25.74 3.36 -14.09
CA GLU A 15 -25.14 3.40 -15.43
C GLU A 15 -23.91 4.32 -15.50
N MET A 16 -23.62 5.10 -14.45
CA MET A 16 -22.36 5.84 -14.36
C MET A 16 -21.18 4.90 -14.19
N THR A 17 -19.97 5.33 -14.59
CA THR A 17 -18.75 4.59 -14.28
C THR A 17 -18.54 4.49 -12.76
N LYS A 18 -17.82 3.46 -12.28
CA LYS A 18 -17.53 3.28 -10.84
C LYS A 18 -16.93 4.52 -10.18
N THR A 19 -16.07 5.26 -10.90
CA THR A 19 -15.46 6.51 -10.43
C THR A 19 -16.50 7.61 -10.20
N LEU A 20 -17.43 7.78 -11.14
CA LEU A 20 -18.50 8.78 -11.03
C LEU A 20 -19.53 8.38 -9.96
N GLN A 21 -19.86 7.10 -9.86
CA GLN A 21 -20.70 6.59 -8.75
C GLN A 21 -20.06 6.89 -7.39
N LYS A 22 -18.75 6.69 -7.24
CA LYS A 22 -18.06 7.04 -5.99
C LYS A 22 -18.10 8.54 -5.71
N ARG A 23 -17.91 9.38 -6.74
CA ARG A 23 -17.84 10.84 -6.62
C ARG A 23 -19.19 11.49 -6.31
N TYR A 24 -20.29 11.01 -6.90
CA TYR A 24 -21.63 11.58 -6.77
C TYR A 24 -22.57 10.76 -5.88
N LYS A 25 -22.03 9.84 -5.08
CA LYS A 25 -22.83 9.07 -4.12
C LYS A 25 -23.59 10.01 -3.17
N GLY A 26 -24.90 9.81 -3.05
CA GLY A 26 -25.78 10.59 -2.18
C GLY A 26 -26.37 11.86 -2.80
N TYR A 27 -25.99 12.23 -4.02
CA TYR A 27 -26.62 13.33 -4.74
C TYR A 27 -27.96 12.90 -5.35
N GLN A 28 -29.05 13.55 -4.95
CA GLN A 28 -30.38 13.33 -5.53
C GLN A 28 -30.55 14.25 -6.75
N THR A 29 -30.49 13.69 -7.95
CA THR A 29 -30.52 14.48 -9.18
C THR A 29 -31.11 13.71 -10.34
N LYS A 30 -31.75 14.42 -11.28
CA LYS A 30 -32.21 13.83 -12.54
C LYS A 30 -30.99 13.67 -13.46
N LEU A 31 -30.72 12.44 -13.85
CA LEU A 31 -29.61 12.10 -14.74
C LEU A 31 -30.12 11.95 -16.17
N TYR A 32 -29.33 12.47 -17.10
CA TYR A 32 -29.59 12.42 -18.53
C TYR A 32 -28.43 11.69 -19.21
N ARG A 33 -28.75 10.85 -20.20
CA ARG A 33 -27.77 10.14 -21.02
C ARG A 33 -27.88 10.60 -22.46
N ILE A 34 -26.73 10.85 -23.06
CA ILE A 34 -26.58 11.03 -24.51
C ILE A 34 -25.65 9.92 -25.00
N GLN A 35 -26.13 9.11 -25.95
CA GLN A 35 -25.44 7.90 -26.42
C GLN A 35 -25.02 6.98 -25.25
N LYS A 36 -23.71 6.79 -25.03
CA LYS A 36 -23.12 5.90 -24.02
C LYS A 36 -22.65 6.62 -22.76
N MET A 37 -22.89 7.94 -22.62
CA MET A 37 -22.38 8.72 -21.49
C MET A 37 -23.50 9.39 -20.70
N VAL A 38 -23.49 9.19 -19.39
CA VAL A 38 -24.38 9.86 -18.43
C VAL A 38 -23.76 11.20 -18.05
N PHE A 39 -24.54 12.28 -18.16
CA PHE A 39 -24.11 13.61 -17.73
C PHE A 39 -23.92 13.66 -16.22
N VAL A 40 -22.82 14.27 -15.80
CA VAL A 40 -22.58 14.57 -14.40
C VAL A 40 -23.51 15.71 -13.94
N PRO A 41 -24.04 15.65 -12.71
CA PRO A 41 -24.86 16.73 -12.18
C PRO A 41 -24.05 18.04 -12.09
N ILE A 42 -24.42 19.03 -12.91
CA ILE A 42 -23.72 20.31 -12.99
C ILE A 42 -23.71 21.02 -11.62
N HIS A 43 -24.84 21.01 -10.92
CA HIS A 43 -24.97 21.60 -9.57
C HIS A 43 -24.06 20.94 -8.51
N ALA A 44 -23.65 19.68 -8.73
CA ALA A 44 -22.75 18.98 -7.84
C ALA A 44 -21.27 19.33 -8.08
N GLN A 45 -20.97 20.08 -9.15
CA GLN A 45 -19.61 20.54 -9.41
C GLN A 45 -19.32 21.75 -8.53
N ARG A 46 -18.54 21.51 -7.47
CA ARG A 46 -18.07 22.57 -6.57
C ARG A 46 -16.65 22.95 -6.94
N TRP A 47 -16.38 24.25 -6.93
CA TRP A 47 -15.01 24.73 -6.92
C TRP A 47 -14.32 24.28 -5.62
N LYS A 48 -13.07 23.84 -5.76
CA LYS A 48 -12.20 23.52 -4.62
C LYS A 48 -11.19 24.65 -4.52
N LYS A 49 -11.07 25.25 -3.34
CA LYS A 49 -10.03 26.25 -3.07
C LYS A 49 -8.66 25.64 -3.30
N THR A 50 -7.96 26.13 -4.31
CA THR A 50 -6.53 25.88 -4.50
C THR A 50 -5.81 26.76 -3.49
N LEU A 51 -5.21 26.12 -2.49
CA LEU A 51 -4.26 26.82 -1.63
C LEU A 51 -2.98 27.02 -2.42
N GLY A 52 -2.42 28.23 -2.40
CA GLY A 52 -1.14 28.51 -3.05
C GLY A 52 -0.03 27.66 -2.45
N PHE A 53 0.97 27.31 -3.26
CA PHE A 53 2.16 26.64 -2.77
C PHE A 53 2.88 27.55 -1.78
N SER A 54 3.39 26.97 -0.68
CA SER A 54 4.27 27.69 0.22
C SER A 54 5.53 28.07 -0.53
N GLN A 55 5.84 29.37 -0.61
CA GLN A 55 7.08 29.87 -1.21
C GLN A 55 8.31 29.43 -0.42
N VAL A 56 8.13 28.96 0.82
CA VAL A 56 9.22 28.47 1.66
C VAL A 56 9.58 27.02 1.36
N ILE A 57 8.65 26.22 0.83
CA ILE A 57 8.93 24.84 0.43
C ILE A 57 9.63 24.88 -0.93
N CYS A 58 10.92 24.56 -0.95
CA CYS A 58 11.75 24.58 -2.16
C CYS A 58 12.81 23.46 -2.11
N ASN A 59 12.93 22.68 -3.18
CA ASN A 59 13.91 21.59 -3.29
C ASN A 59 15.36 22.08 -3.39
N PHE A 60 15.58 23.36 -3.70
CA PHE A 60 16.91 23.90 -3.97
C PHE A 60 17.50 24.67 -2.79
N THR A 61 16.69 25.21 -1.89
CA THR A 61 17.16 25.86 -0.66
C THR A 61 17.26 24.84 0.48
N ALA A 62 18.25 25.00 1.37
CA ALA A 62 18.44 24.11 2.52
C ALA A 62 17.23 24.15 3.46
N GLU A 63 16.74 25.35 3.78
CA GLU A 63 15.56 25.56 4.64
C GLU A 63 14.29 24.94 4.03
N GLY A 64 14.09 25.13 2.72
CA GLY A 64 12.94 24.58 2.02
C GLY A 64 12.96 23.05 1.95
N ARG A 65 14.15 22.46 1.70
CA ARG A 65 14.35 21.01 1.74
C ARG A 65 14.10 20.45 3.13
N GLU A 66 14.56 21.13 4.18
CA GLU A 66 14.37 20.64 5.55
C GLU A 66 12.88 20.47 5.90
N LYS A 67 12.01 21.39 5.44
CA LYS A 67 10.56 21.27 5.65
C LYS A 67 9.95 20.05 4.94
N ILE A 68 10.50 19.66 3.78
CA ILE A 68 10.09 18.42 3.08
C ILE A 68 10.65 17.20 3.83
N HIS A 69 11.93 17.23 4.17
CA HIS A 69 12.63 16.11 4.81
C HIS A 69 12.26 15.90 6.28
N ASN A 70 11.63 16.87 6.96
CA ASN A 70 11.06 16.70 8.30
C ASN A 70 10.00 15.58 8.32
N SER A 71 9.24 15.41 7.24
CA SER A 71 8.27 14.30 7.12
C SER A 71 8.93 12.93 6.97
N LEU A 72 10.18 12.88 6.49
CA LEU A 72 10.98 11.67 6.29
C LEU A 72 11.81 11.28 7.52
N LYS A 73 11.76 12.05 8.61
CA LYS A 73 12.50 11.79 9.87
C LYS A 73 12.16 10.48 10.56
N ALA A 74 11.07 9.80 10.16
CA ALA A 74 10.67 8.54 10.76
C ALA A 74 11.65 7.38 10.48
N ILE A 75 12.47 7.47 9.42
CA ILE A 75 13.41 6.42 9.03
C ILE A 75 14.83 6.99 9.02
N ASP A 76 15.75 6.25 9.61
CA ASP A 76 17.18 6.59 9.63
C ASP A 76 17.78 6.66 8.21
N LYS A 77 18.60 7.69 7.95
CA LYS A 77 19.20 7.92 6.63
C LYS A 77 20.22 6.84 6.25
N ASN A 78 20.96 6.30 7.22
CA ASN A 78 21.92 5.24 6.95
C ASN A 78 21.18 3.96 6.57
N MET A 79 20.08 3.67 7.26
CA MET A 79 19.21 2.56 6.91
C MET A 79 18.64 2.71 5.49
N LEU A 80 18.09 3.86 5.13
CA LEU A 80 17.56 4.08 3.78
C LEU A 80 18.64 3.90 2.71
N SER A 81 19.82 4.50 2.93
CA SER A 81 20.97 4.38 2.03
C SER A 81 21.42 2.92 1.88
N TYR A 82 21.42 2.15 2.98
CA TYR A 82 21.76 0.73 2.95
C TYR A 82 20.76 -0.07 2.11
N ILE A 83 19.45 0.10 2.33
CA ILE A 83 18.41 -0.66 1.62
C ILE A 83 18.46 -0.38 0.11
N MET A 84 18.67 0.89 -0.26
CA MET A 84 18.80 1.30 -1.66
C MET A 84 20.03 0.69 -2.35
N ARG A 85 21.14 0.50 -1.63
CA ARG A 85 22.37 -0.10 -2.16
C ARG A 85 22.35 -1.63 -2.19
N ASN A 86 21.56 -2.28 -1.32
CA ASN A 86 21.53 -3.74 -1.17
C ASN A 86 20.63 -4.45 -2.18
N TYR A 87 20.84 -4.23 -3.47
CA TYR A 87 20.10 -4.91 -4.53
C TYR A 87 20.23 -6.44 -4.43
N ILE A 88 19.14 -7.19 -4.63
CA ILE A 88 19.18 -8.67 -4.69
C ILE A 88 19.19 -9.09 -6.17
N PRO A 89 20.33 -9.57 -6.72
CA PRO A 89 20.46 -9.87 -8.15
C PRO A 89 19.55 -11.00 -8.65
N SER A 90 19.20 -11.95 -7.77
CA SER A 90 18.36 -13.09 -8.10
C SER A 90 16.85 -12.79 -8.11
N ARG A 91 16.46 -11.52 -7.94
CA ARG A 91 15.06 -11.07 -7.92
C ARG A 91 14.81 -10.06 -9.03
N SER A 92 13.54 -9.90 -9.38
CA SER A 92 13.10 -8.92 -10.37
C SER A 92 13.43 -7.48 -9.94
N ILE A 93 13.53 -6.58 -10.92
CA ILE A 93 13.66 -5.14 -10.65
C ILE A 93 12.44 -4.66 -9.87
N GLU A 94 11.23 -5.09 -10.27
CA GLU A 94 9.98 -4.79 -9.58
C GLU A 94 10.03 -5.15 -8.09
N TYR A 95 10.50 -6.35 -7.74
CA TYR A 95 10.62 -6.75 -6.33
C TYR A 95 11.59 -5.85 -5.56
N ASN A 96 12.74 -5.52 -6.16
CA ASN A 96 13.76 -4.69 -5.52
C ASN A 96 13.28 -3.25 -5.30
N ASP A 97 12.47 -2.69 -6.20
CA ASP A 97 11.87 -1.36 -6.04
C ASP A 97 10.70 -1.39 -5.04
N ASN A 98 9.83 -2.40 -5.15
CA ASN A 98 8.65 -2.53 -4.30
C ASN A 98 9.02 -2.81 -2.85
N ARG A 99 10.07 -3.60 -2.56
CA ARG A 99 10.50 -3.84 -1.18
C ARG A 99 11.00 -2.55 -0.50
N ILE A 100 11.69 -1.66 -1.23
CA ILE A 100 12.16 -0.36 -0.70
C ILE A 100 10.94 0.50 -0.40
N SER A 101 10.05 0.61 -1.38
CA SER A 101 8.79 1.35 -1.26
C SER A 101 7.97 0.85 -0.07
N LYS A 102 7.91 -0.48 0.14
CA LYS A 102 7.16 -1.08 1.25
C LYS A 102 7.79 -0.79 2.60
N PHE A 103 9.11 -0.86 2.69
CA PHE A 103 9.85 -0.51 3.89
C PHE A 103 9.57 0.95 4.30
N ILE A 104 9.62 1.88 3.33
CA ILE A 104 9.34 3.30 3.55
C ILE A 104 7.89 3.51 3.99
N ALA A 105 6.92 2.91 3.29
CA ALA A 105 5.50 3.04 3.60
C ALA A 105 5.12 2.45 4.97
N GLN A 106 5.91 1.49 5.47
CA GLN A 106 5.77 0.93 6.81
C GLN A 106 6.55 1.71 7.88
N TYR A 107 7.11 2.88 7.54
CA TYR A 107 7.92 3.70 8.45
C TYR A 107 9.09 2.94 9.06
N GLY A 108 9.67 1.99 8.32
CA GLY A 108 10.74 1.11 8.79
C GLY A 108 10.36 0.20 9.95
N LYS A 109 9.06 -0.05 10.16
CA LYS A 109 8.54 -0.88 11.25
C LYS A 109 8.06 -2.25 10.76
N CYS A 110 8.17 -3.24 11.64
CA CYS A 110 7.60 -4.56 11.42
C CYS A 110 6.07 -4.48 11.35
N ALA A 111 5.44 -5.00 10.28
CA ALA A 111 3.98 -4.98 10.15
C ALA A 111 3.24 -5.75 11.26
N ILE A 112 3.93 -6.72 11.86
CA ILE A 112 3.41 -7.56 12.93
C ILE A 112 3.68 -6.91 14.29
N LEU A 113 4.95 -6.69 14.63
CA LEU A 113 5.37 -6.20 15.95
C LEU A 113 5.07 -4.71 16.16
N GLY A 114 5.16 -3.88 15.10
CA GLY A 114 5.03 -2.43 15.18
C GLY A 114 6.31 -1.70 15.64
N GLU A 115 7.36 -2.46 15.95
CA GLU A 115 8.68 -1.97 16.35
C GLU A 115 9.52 -1.59 15.13
N GLY A 116 10.46 -0.65 15.34
CA GLY A 116 11.44 -0.27 14.32
C GLY A 116 12.37 -1.43 14.01
N LEU A 117 12.78 -1.54 12.75
CA LEU A 117 13.65 -2.61 12.27
C LEU A 117 15.07 -2.08 12.12
N GLY A 118 16.08 -2.82 12.58
CA GLY A 118 17.47 -2.58 12.25
C GLY A 118 17.86 -3.03 10.84
N ILE A 119 19.03 -2.61 10.38
CA ILE A 119 19.58 -2.86 9.03
C ILE A 119 19.55 -4.34 8.62
N HIS A 120 19.78 -5.25 9.57
CA HIS A 120 19.86 -6.70 9.35
C HIS A 120 18.68 -7.49 9.94
N GLU A 121 17.67 -6.80 10.44
CA GLU A 121 16.60 -7.40 11.25
C GLU A 121 15.28 -7.59 10.49
N TRP A 122 15.25 -7.25 9.20
CA TRP A 122 14.03 -7.26 8.41
C TRP A 122 14.15 -8.14 7.18
N HIS A 123 13.04 -8.73 6.77
CA HIS A 123 12.86 -9.35 5.47
C HIS A 123 11.59 -8.80 4.79
N CYS A 124 11.62 -8.71 3.47
CA CYS A 124 10.42 -8.46 2.67
C CYS A 124 9.76 -9.79 2.30
N HIS A 125 8.58 -10.03 2.86
CA HIS A 125 7.79 -11.24 2.69
C HIS A 125 6.77 -11.05 1.57
N HIS A 126 6.65 -12.04 0.68
CA HIS A 126 5.48 -12.18 -0.19
C HIS A 126 4.31 -12.76 0.59
N ILE A 127 3.21 -12.03 0.72
CA ILE A 127 1.98 -12.45 1.40
C ILE A 127 1.46 -13.74 0.77
N ASN A 128 1.27 -13.78 -0.55
CA ASN A 128 1.12 -15.01 -1.31
C ASN A 128 2.52 -15.40 -1.84
N PRO A 129 3.08 -16.56 -1.46
CA PRO A 129 4.45 -16.93 -1.81
C PRO A 129 4.73 -16.85 -3.31
N TYR A 130 5.87 -16.27 -3.67
CA TYR A 130 6.26 -16.06 -5.07
C TYR A 130 6.28 -17.34 -5.92
N HIS A 131 6.65 -18.48 -5.33
CA HIS A 131 6.68 -19.75 -6.07
C HIS A 131 5.29 -20.20 -6.54
N LEU A 132 4.23 -19.72 -5.87
CA LEU A 132 2.83 -19.98 -6.21
C LEU A 132 2.24 -18.86 -7.08
N SER A 133 2.44 -17.60 -6.68
CA SER A 133 1.77 -16.46 -7.31
C SER A 133 2.51 -15.86 -8.50
N LYS A 134 3.84 -16.00 -8.54
CA LYS A 134 4.73 -15.24 -9.45
C LYS A 134 4.49 -13.73 -9.42
N ASP A 135 4.03 -13.22 -8.28
CA ASP A 135 3.56 -11.84 -8.10
C ASP A 135 4.50 -11.05 -7.19
N ASP A 136 5.28 -10.14 -7.79
CA ASP A 136 6.16 -9.20 -7.10
C ASP A 136 5.50 -7.83 -6.83
N SER A 137 4.18 -7.72 -7.04
CA SER A 137 3.46 -6.46 -6.86
C SER A 137 3.57 -5.94 -5.44
N TYR A 138 3.63 -4.62 -5.32
CA TYR A 138 3.66 -3.92 -4.04
C TYR A 138 2.56 -4.37 -3.05
N SER A 139 1.37 -4.69 -3.56
CA SER A 139 0.25 -5.21 -2.76
C SER A 139 0.51 -6.58 -2.15
N ASN A 140 1.33 -7.41 -2.80
CA ASN A 140 1.69 -8.74 -2.33
C ASN A 140 2.89 -8.75 -1.38
N LEU A 141 3.51 -7.60 -1.10
CA LEU A 141 4.69 -7.51 -0.22
C LEU A 141 4.33 -6.98 1.17
N VAL A 142 5.06 -7.45 2.18
CA VAL A 142 5.03 -6.92 3.55
C VAL A 142 6.41 -7.02 4.20
N VAL A 143 6.84 -5.95 4.87
CA VAL A 143 8.10 -5.93 5.63
C VAL A 143 7.84 -6.41 7.06
N ILE A 144 8.60 -7.42 7.49
CA ILE A 144 8.48 -8.03 8.81
C ILE A 144 9.87 -8.31 9.40
N HIS A 145 9.93 -8.47 10.71
CA HIS A 145 11.15 -8.86 11.41
C HIS A 145 11.62 -10.25 10.95
N LYS A 146 12.93 -10.49 10.88
CA LYS A 146 13.54 -11.73 10.40
C LYS A 146 13.06 -12.97 11.17
N THR A 147 12.93 -12.88 12.49
CA THR A 147 12.40 -13.99 13.32
C THR A 147 10.92 -14.26 13.05
N ILE A 148 10.12 -13.22 12.78
CA ILE A 148 8.72 -13.38 12.38
C ILE A 148 8.63 -14.01 10.98
N HIS A 149 9.50 -13.60 10.05
CA HIS A 149 9.60 -14.22 8.73
C HIS A 149 9.94 -15.72 8.84
N GLN A 150 10.88 -16.08 9.71
CA GLN A 150 11.18 -17.48 10.01
C GLN A 150 9.96 -18.20 10.59
N LEU A 151 9.30 -17.62 11.60
CA LEU A 151 8.10 -18.16 12.22
C LEU A 151 6.96 -18.39 11.20
N VAL A 152 6.81 -17.54 10.17
CA VAL A 152 5.78 -17.74 9.14
C VAL A 152 6.03 -19.00 8.29
N HIS A 153 7.29 -19.32 8.00
CA HIS A 153 7.65 -20.44 7.13
C HIS A 153 7.95 -21.74 7.87
N LEU A 154 8.18 -21.68 9.19
CA LEU A 154 8.55 -22.85 9.99
C LEU A 154 7.42 -23.88 10.08
N LYS A 155 7.75 -25.17 9.93
CA LYS A 155 6.82 -26.30 10.08
C LYS A 155 7.07 -27.13 11.34
N ASP A 156 8.26 -27.04 11.91
CA ASP A 156 8.68 -27.77 13.11
C ASP A 156 8.01 -27.18 14.37
N LYS A 157 7.13 -27.96 14.99
CA LYS A 157 6.34 -27.54 16.16
C LYS A 157 7.21 -27.16 17.36
N VAL A 158 8.32 -27.88 17.59
CA VAL A 158 9.21 -27.62 18.74
C VAL A 158 9.88 -26.25 18.59
N LYS A 159 10.37 -25.95 17.37
CA LYS A 159 11.01 -24.65 17.10
C LYS A 159 10.00 -23.50 17.08
N ILE A 160 8.76 -23.75 16.64
CA ILE A 160 7.66 -22.78 16.70
C ILE A 160 7.39 -22.39 18.16
N GLU A 161 7.24 -23.37 19.05
CA GLU A 161 7.00 -23.16 20.47
C GLU A 161 8.11 -22.30 21.10
N ALA A 162 9.37 -22.64 20.83
CA ALA A 162 10.54 -21.89 21.32
C ALA A 162 10.55 -20.42 20.84
N LEU A 163 10.25 -20.18 19.56
CA LEU A 163 10.14 -18.81 19.02
C LEU A 163 8.97 -18.05 19.63
N LEU A 164 7.84 -18.70 19.89
CA LEU A 164 6.67 -18.06 20.51
C LEU A 164 6.94 -17.63 21.94
N GLN A 165 7.65 -18.46 22.71
CA GLN A 165 8.09 -18.13 24.06
C GLN A 165 9.05 -16.93 24.09
N SER A 166 9.96 -16.85 23.11
CA SER A 166 10.88 -15.71 22.95
C SER A 166 10.15 -14.42 22.54
N LEU A 167 9.26 -14.49 21.55
CA LEU A 167 8.64 -13.31 20.95
C LEU A 167 7.49 -12.73 21.77
N LYS A 168 6.89 -13.52 22.67
CA LYS A 168 5.78 -13.10 23.55
C LYS A 168 4.67 -12.34 22.81
N LEU A 169 4.25 -12.89 21.66
CA LEU A 169 3.28 -12.25 20.78
C LEU A 169 1.90 -12.13 21.45
N THR A 170 1.30 -10.95 21.33
CA THR A 170 -0.11 -10.70 21.67
C THR A 170 -1.05 -11.50 20.76
N SER A 171 -2.30 -11.75 21.19
CA SER A 171 -3.29 -12.47 20.39
C SER A 171 -3.49 -11.83 19.00
N ARG A 172 -3.54 -10.50 18.93
CA ARG A 172 -3.66 -9.76 17.66
C ARG A 172 -2.44 -9.95 16.76
N GLN A 173 -1.23 -10.03 17.31
CA GLN A 173 -0.02 -10.30 16.53
C GLN A 173 -0.01 -11.75 16.03
N LYS A 174 -0.41 -12.72 16.85
CA LYS A 174 -0.57 -14.13 16.45
C LYS A 174 -1.55 -14.27 15.30
N GLU A 175 -2.71 -13.62 15.35
CA GLU A 175 -3.67 -13.61 14.23
C GLU A 175 -3.05 -13.11 12.91
N LYS A 176 -2.25 -12.04 12.96
CA LYS A 176 -1.57 -11.54 11.76
C LYS A 176 -0.53 -12.54 11.24
N VAL A 177 0.23 -13.19 12.13
CA VAL A 177 1.16 -14.26 11.74
C VAL A 177 0.42 -15.43 11.12
N ASN A 178 -0.69 -15.86 11.73
CA ASN A 178 -1.53 -16.95 11.23
C ASN A 178 -2.10 -16.65 9.84
N LYS A 179 -2.50 -15.40 9.57
CA LYS A 179 -2.91 -14.98 8.22
C LYS A 179 -1.80 -15.20 7.20
N LEU A 180 -0.55 -14.87 7.52
CA LEU A 180 0.60 -15.11 6.62
C LEU A 180 0.93 -16.60 6.50
N ARG A 181 0.90 -17.36 7.61
CA ARG A 181 1.12 -18.81 7.63
C ARG A 181 0.13 -19.55 6.72
N LEU A 182 -1.15 -19.21 6.82
CA LEU A 182 -2.20 -19.79 5.97
C LEU A 182 -1.97 -19.51 4.48
N ARG A 183 -1.52 -18.29 4.12
CA ARG A 183 -1.15 -17.98 2.72
C ARG A 183 0.06 -18.77 2.23
N CYS A 184 0.95 -19.15 3.15
CA CYS A 184 2.07 -20.05 2.89
C CYS A 184 1.69 -21.54 2.97
N GLN A 185 0.40 -21.88 3.07
CA GLN A 185 -0.10 -23.26 3.23
C GLN A 185 0.47 -23.97 4.47
N ASN A 186 0.73 -23.21 5.54
CA ASN A 186 1.15 -23.72 6.84
C ASN A 186 -0.01 -23.71 7.85
N GLU A 187 0.07 -24.60 8.85
CA GLU A 187 -0.86 -24.65 9.98
C GLU A 187 -0.77 -23.40 10.86
N ILE A 188 -1.90 -23.02 11.46
CA ILE A 188 -1.96 -21.94 12.45
C ILE A 188 -1.24 -22.31 13.74
N ILE A 189 -0.82 -21.29 14.48
CA ILE A 189 -0.20 -21.36 15.81
C ILE A 189 -1.10 -20.74 16.88
#